data_AF-A0A968H030-F1
#
_entry.id   AF-A0A968H030-F1
#
_cell.length_a   1.000
_cell.length_b   1.000
_cell.length_c   1.000
_cell.angle_alpha   90.00
_cell.angle_beta   90.00
_cell.angle_gamma   90.00
#
_symmetry.space_group_name_H-M   'P 1'
#
loop_
_entity.id
_entity.type
_entity.pdbx_description
1 polymer ?
#
loop_
_entity_poly.entity_id
_entity_poly.type
_entity_poly.pdbx_seq_one_letter_code
_entity_poly.pdbx_strand_id
1 'polypeptide(L)'
;MNERSDIGRVLRHWFEDGPDSMPDRVVDTVAARISVNRQRRVVHLVGRTAPVNRIFTYLAAAAAVIIAAFAIWQFLPASPANVAGQPTPTPAASPSAAPSSSARYPAWYPPAAVADANGAGIMAAGTHETASFTPGFRFSVPEGWVNTYDESNYFALFPDTPANQAQHARSDELAQSIFMGVHPSPWFSCESAESNSGATAAEKVAAMTANEVLAVSGVVDVTIGGLTGKQFDVWRSPDWTGTCPGDSDLPEGVDPEDERMRGILLDVPGRGVLVIFMYSTTSAEFEPFLAEGMPIVESFQFSQ
;
A
#
# COMPACT_ATOMS: atom_id res chain seq x y z
N MET A 1 -21.78 -37.94 11.97
CA MET A 1 -22.38 -37.67 10.66
C MET A 1 -21.60 -36.52 10.04
N ASN A 2 -20.98 -36.75 8.89
CA ASN A 2 -19.98 -35.88 8.26
C ASN A 2 -20.66 -34.88 7.29
N GLU A 3 -20.81 -33.62 7.67
CA GLU A 3 -21.29 -32.54 6.77
C GLU A 3 -20.15 -31.93 5.93
N ARG A 4 -18.88 -32.11 6.32
CA ARG A 4 -17.73 -31.52 5.62
C ARG A 4 -17.41 -32.14 4.25
N SER A 5 -17.90 -33.34 3.93
CA SER A 5 -17.56 -34.00 2.66
C SER A 5 -18.38 -33.55 1.45
N ASP A 6 -19.49 -32.82 1.64
CA ASP A 6 -20.38 -32.47 0.52
C ASP A 6 -19.93 -31.20 -0.21
N ILE A 7 -19.36 -30.22 0.51
CA ILE A 7 -18.91 -28.95 -0.08
C ILE A 7 -17.78 -29.14 -1.09
N GLY A 8 -16.80 -30.01 -0.78
CA GLY A 8 -15.67 -30.26 -1.67
C GLY A 8 -16.07 -30.95 -2.97
N ARG A 9 -17.12 -31.78 -2.93
CA ARG A 9 -17.69 -32.44 -4.11
C ARG A 9 -18.46 -31.45 -4.98
N VAL A 10 -19.25 -30.57 -4.37
CA VAL A 10 -20.02 -29.53 -5.07
C VAL A 10 -19.10 -28.53 -5.75
N LEU A 11 -18.04 -28.08 -5.06
CA LEU A 11 -17.07 -27.14 -5.64
C LEU A 11 -16.30 -27.77 -6.80
N ARG A 12 -15.83 -29.02 -6.66
CA ARG A 12 -15.11 -29.71 -7.74
C ARG A 12 -15.97 -29.88 -8.99
N HIS A 13 -17.23 -30.27 -8.82
CA HIS A 13 -18.17 -30.39 -9.93
C HIS A 13 -18.45 -29.03 -10.60
N TRP A 14 -18.54 -27.95 -9.82
CA TRP A 14 -18.72 -26.60 -10.35
C TRP A 14 -17.50 -26.08 -11.13
N PHE A 15 -16.28 -26.39 -10.67
CA PHE A 15 -15.06 -26.01 -11.38
C PHE A 15 -14.80 -26.86 -12.65
N GLU A 16 -15.23 -28.12 -12.67
CA GLU A 16 -15.10 -28.99 -13.84
C GLU A 16 -16.09 -28.63 -14.97
N ASP A 17 -17.31 -28.21 -14.63
CA ASP A 17 -18.35 -27.90 -15.64
C ASP A 17 -18.32 -26.45 -16.16
N GLY A 18 -17.61 -25.55 -15.48
CA GLY A 18 -17.45 -24.15 -15.90
C GLY A 18 -18.73 -23.30 -15.89
N PRO A 19 -18.60 -21.96 -16.03
CA PRO A 19 -19.72 -21.01 -15.88
C PRO A 19 -20.75 -21.03 -17.02
N ASP A 20 -20.58 -21.86 -18.05
CA ASP A 20 -21.45 -21.86 -19.24
C ASP A 20 -22.82 -22.52 -19.00
N SER A 21 -23.00 -23.23 -17.88
CA SER A 21 -24.30 -23.75 -17.46
C SER A 21 -24.54 -23.55 -15.97
N MET A 22 -24.76 -22.30 -15.54
CA MET A 22 -25.18 -22.05 -14.16
C MET A 22 -26.58 -22.66 -13.96
N PRO A 23 -26.77 -23.66 -13.06
CA PRO A 23 -28.08 -24.29 -12.91
C PRO A 23 -29.08 -23.28 -12.36
N ASP A 24 -30.24 -23.11 -13.01
CA ASP A 24 -31.29 -22.14 -12.62
C ASP A 24 -31.64 -22.24 -11.12
N ARG A 25 -31.59 -23.45 -10.55
CA ARG A 25 -31.80 -23.68 -9.11
C ARG A 25 -30.86 -22.89 -8.20
N VAL A 26 -29.61 -22.63 -8.62
CA VAL A 26 -28.64 -21.84 -7.84
C VAL A 26 -29.01 -20.37 -7.90
N VAL A 27 -29.39 -19.86 -9.08
CA VAL A 27 -29.92 -18.49 -9.24
C VAL A 27 -31.15 -18.30 -8.37
N ASP A 28 -32.10 -19.22 -8.44
CA ASP A 28 -33.34 -19.15 -7.68
C ASP A 28 -33.10 -19.24 -6.17
N THR A 29 -32.16 -20.08 -5.74
CA THR A 29 -31.81 -20.19 -4.31
C THR A 29 -31.14 -18.92 -3.80
N VAL A 30 -30.23 -18.32 -4.58
CA VAL A 30 -29.58 -17.05 -4.23
C VAL A 30 -30.60 -15.90 -4.24
N ALA A 31 -31.45 -15.83 -5.27
CA ALA A 31 -32.51 -14.82 -5.38
C ALA A 31 -33.53 -14.94 -4.24
N ALA A 32 -33.96 -16.16 -3.91
CA ALA A 32 -34.81 -16.43 -2.77
C ALA A 32 -34.13 -15.98 -1.48
N ARG A 33 -32.85 -16.30 -1.27
CA ARG A 33 -32.12 -15.94 -0.04
C ARG A 33 -31.88 -14.43 0.09
N ILE A 34 -31.65 -13.72 -1.01
CA ILE A 34 -31.59 -12.25 -1.05
C ILE A 34 -32.96 -11.66 -0.69
N SER A 35 -34.06 -12.25 -1.16
CA SER A 35 -35.42 -11.75 -0.88
C SER A 35 -35.85 -11.90 0.59
N VAL A 36 -35.35 -12.92 1.30
CA VAL A 36 -35.69 -13.14 2.72
C VAL A 36 -34.79 -12.32 3.67
N ASN A 37 -33.54 -12.05 3.27
CA ASN A 37 -32.66 -11.19 4.03
C ASN A 37 -33.00 -9.71 3.77
N ARG A 38 -33.99 -9.18 4.51
CA ARG A 38 -34.21 -7.73 4.60
C ARG A 38 -32.92 -7.08 5.10
N GLN A 39 -32.15 -6.45 4.20
CA GLN A 39 -31.16 -5.46 4.57
C GLN A 39 -31.88 -4.38 5.39
N ARG A 40 -31.68 -4.41 6.71
CA ARG A 40 -32.22 -3.38 7.59
C ARG A 40 -31.49 -2.10 7.24
N ARG A 41 -32.13 -1.25 6.43
CA ARG A 41 -31.73 0.14 6.24
C ARG A 41 -31.92 0.83 7.59
N VAL A 42 -30.87 0.88 8.39
CA VAL A 42 -30.86 1.61 9.66
C VAL A 42 -30.81 3.09 9.32
N VAL A 43 -31.99 3.68 9.06
CA VAL A 43 -32.16 5.13 8.97
C VAL A 43 -32.33 5.65 10.40
N HIS A 44 -31.20 5.90 11.07
CA HIS A 44 -31.18 6.71 12.29
C HIS A 44 -30.35 7.97 12.05
N LEU A 45 -30.92 8.91 11.29
CA LEU A 45 -30.56 10.33 11.39
C LEU A 45 -31.28 10.90 12.62
N VAL A 46 -30.72 10.59 13.81
CA VAL A 46 -31.02 11.34 15.03
C VAL A 46 -30.05 12.51 15.03
N GLY A 47 -30.60 13.72 14.83
CA GLY A 47 -29.84 14.96 14.81
C GLY A 47 -28.98 15.13 16.06
N ARG A 48 -27.66 14.98 15.88
CA ARG A 48 -26.66 15.47 16.82
C ARG A 48 -26.19 16.83 16.31
N THR A 49 -26.71 17.90 16.91
CA THR A 49 -26.01 19.19 16.91
C THR A 49 -24.83 19.06 17.86
N ALA A 50 -23.70 18.58 17.36
CA ALA A 50 -22.45 18.68 18.10
C ALA A 50 -22.10 20.18 18.23
N PRO A 51 -21.96 20.74 19.44
CA PRO A 51 -21.50 22.10 19.59
C PRO A 51 -20.08 22.18 19.04
N VAL A 52 -19.92 22.86 17.91
CA VAL A 52 -18.63 23.06 17.26
C VAL A 52 -17.74 23.84 18.24
N ASN A 53 -16.63 23.23 18.65
CA ASN A 53 -15.68 23.86 19.55
C ASN A 53 -15.11 25.13 18.86
N ARG A 54 -15.32 26.30 19.47
CA ARG A 54 -14.91 27.62 18.91
C ARG A 54 -13.41 27.70 18.59
N ILE A 55 -12.59 26.82 19.16
CA ILE A 55 -11.16 26.70 18.86
C ILE A 55 -10.91 26.37 17.37
N PHE A 56 -11.75 25.52 16.75
CA PHE A 56 -11.59 25.17 15.34
C PHE A 56 -11.89 26.35 14.39
N THR A 57 -12.78 27.26 14.79
CA THR A 57 -13.10 28.46 14.00
C THR A 57 -11.91 29.43 13.96
N TYR A 58 -11.13 29.53 15.04
CA TYR A 58 -9.93 30.36 15.07
C TYR A 58 -8.77 29.75 14.26
N LEU A 59 -8.61 28.42 14.27
CA LEU A 59 -7.59 27.74 13.45
C LEU A 59 -7.87 27.84 11.95
N ALA A 60 -9.14 27.72 11.53
CA ALA A 60 -9.52 27.89 10.13
C ALA A 60 -9.24 29.32 9.60
N ALA A 61 -9.42 30.34 10.44
CA ALA A 61 -9.12 31.73 10.08
C ALA A 61 -7.61 31.98 9.92
N ALA A 62 -6.76 31.33 10.73
CA ALA A 62 -5.30 31.46 10.63
C ALA A 62 -4.74 30.81 9.35
N ALA A 63 -5.29 29.67 8.93
CA ALA A 63 -4.86 28.98 7.70
C ALA A 63 -5.10 29.82 6.43
N ALA A 64 -6.21 30.57 6.37
CA ALA A 64 -6.52 31.42 5.22
C ALA A 64 -5.50 32.57 5.03
N VAL A 65 -4.94 33.12 6.12
CA VAL A 65 -3.93 34.18 6.06
C VAL A 65 -2.59 33.65 5.54
N ILE A 66 -2.21 32.43 5.89
CA ILE A 66 -0.96 31.81 5.44
C ILE A 66 -1.01 31.52 3.94
N ILE A 67 -2.15 31.01 3.43
CA ILE A 67 -2.32 30.74 1.99
C ILE A 67 -2.25 32.04 1.18
N ALA A 68 -2.86 33.12 1.67
CA ALA A 68 -2.78 34.42 1.00
C ALA A 68 -1.35 34.99 0.95
N ALA A 69 -0.57 34.83 2.03
CA ALA A 69 0.83 35.26 2.07
C ALA A 69 1.71 34.47 1.10
N PHE A 70 1.49 33.15 0.97
CA PHE A 70 2.24 32.29 0.07
C PHE A 70 1.93 32.58 -1.41
N ALA A 71 0.67 32.86 -1.73
CA ALA A 71 0.26 33.25 -3.07
C ALA A 71 0.93 34.56 -3.52
N ILE A 72 1.06 35.55 -2.64
CA ILE A 72 1.73 36.83 -2.95
C ILE A 72 3.23 36.62 -3.24
N TRP A 73 3.89 35.70 -2.53
CA TRP A 73 5.32 35.44 -2.71
C TRP A 73 5.65 34.82 -4.08
N GLN A 74 4.78 33.98 -4.63
CA GLN A 74 4.97 33.40 -5.97
C GLN A 74 4.88 34.41 -7.12
N PHE A 75 4.26 35.58 -6.92
CA PHE A 75 4.13 36.61 -7.96
C PHE A 75 5.29 37.62 -7.98
N LEU A 76 6.33 37.43 -7.18
CA LEU A 76 7.54 38.26 -7.28
C LEU A 76 8.37 37.83 -8.51
N PRO A 77 8.69 38.76 -9.43
CA PRO A 77 9.39 38.43 -10.67
C PRO A 77 10.81 37.94 -10.40
N ALA A 78 11.09 36.68 -10.75
CA ALA A 78 12.42 36.11 -10.72
C ALA A 78 13.30 36.72 -11.82
N SER A 79 14.49 37.19 -11.45
CA SER A 79 15.48 37.74 -12.38
C SER A 79 15.91 36.70 -13.43
N PRO A 80 15.99 37.06 -14.72
CA PRO A 80 16.42 36.14 -15.77
C PRO A 80 17.94 35.93 -15.72
N ALA A 81 18.37 34.73 -15.33
CA ALA A 81 19.75 34.28 -15.50
C ALA A 81 19.91 33.65 -16.88
N ASN A 82 20.52 34.39 -17.80
CA ASN A 82 21.00 33.90 -19.09
C ASN A 82 22.29 33.08 -18.88
N VAL A 83 22.26 31.77 -19.15
CA VAL A 83 23.47 30.99 -19.46
C VAL A 83 23.12 29.93 -20.52
N ALA A 84 23.43 30.23 -21.78
CA ALA A 84 23.38 29.29 -22.89
C ALA A 84 24.66 28.45 -22.89
N GLY A 85 24.56 27.19 -22.43
CA GLY A 85 25.62 26.18 -22.54
C GLY A 85 25.43 25.31 -23.77
N GLN A 86 26.52 25.09 -24.51
CA GLN A 86 26.60 24.28 -25.72
C GLN A 86 26.36 22.79 -25.42
N PRO A 87 25.56 22.05 -26.22
CA PRO A 87 25.26 20.64 -25.94
C PRO A 87 26.49 19.75 -26.14
N THR A 88 26.91 19.07 -25.07
CA THR A 88 27.89 17.98 -25.12
C THR A 88 27.21 16.71 -25.66
N PRO A 89 27.82 15.97 -26.60
CA PRO A 89 27.23 14.76 -27.17
C PRO A 89 27.02 13.69 -26.08
N THR A 90 25.78 13.24 -25.93
CA THR A 90 25.40 12.14 -25.04
C THR A 90 25.97 10.82 -25.59
N PRO A 91 26.73 10.04 -24.79
CA PRO A 91 27.23 8.74 -25.22
C PRO A 91 26.06 7.79 -25.52
N ALA A 92 26.18 7.06 -26.64
CA ALA A 92 25.20 6.06 -27.05
C ALA A 92 25.15 4.91 -26.03
N ALA A 93 23.94 4.54 -25.59
CA ALA A 93 23.74 3.44 -24.66
C ALA A 93 24.23 2.11 -25.28
N SER A 94 25.16 1.46 -24.60
CA SER A 94 25.59 0.10 -24.93
C SER A 94 24.43 -0.87 -24.71
N PRO A 95 24.20 -1.85 -25.60
CA PRO A 95 23.07 -2.79 -25.49
C PRO A 95 23.14 -3.54 -24.15
N SER A 96 22.04 -3.45 -23.39
CA SER A 96 21.85 -4.15 -22.12
C SER A 96 21.89 -5.66 -22.37
N ALA A 97 22.79 -6.37 -21.69
CA ALA A 97 22.88 -7.82 -21.77
C ALA A 97 21.54 -8.46 -21.37
N ALA A 98 21.09 -9.46 -22.11
CA ALA A 98 19.88 -10.20 -21.78
C ALA A 98 20.05 -10.90 -20.41
N PRO A 99 19.30 -10.53 -19.36
CA PRO A 99 19.41 -11.22 -18.10
C PRO A 99 18.66 -12.54 -18.22
N SER A 100 19.38 -13.64 -18.05
CA SER A 100 18.76 -14.92 -17.70
C SER A 100 19.57 -15.53 -16.56
N SER A 101 19.56 -14.84 -15.43
CA SER A 101 19.90 -15.44 -14.15
C SER A 101 18.59 -15.78 -13.47
N SER A 102 18.37 -17.06 -13.16
CA SER A 102 17.34 -17.47 -12.21
C SER A 102 17.44 -16.59 -10.95
N ALA A 103 16.32 -16.08 -10.48
CA ALA A 103 16.27 -15.30 -9.24
C ALA A 103 16.95 -16.09 -8.12
N ARG A 104 17.83 -15.42 -7.37
CA ARG A 104 18.49 -16.00 -6.19
C ARG A 104 17.93 -15.31 -4.96
N TYR A 105 17.54 -16.09 -3.96
CA TYR A 105 17.03 -15.57 -2.71
C TYR A 105 18.00 -15.87 -1.57
N PRO A 106 17.99 -15.07 -0.49
CA PRO A 106 18.77 -15.38 0.70
C PRO A 106 18.39 -16.77 1.24
N ALA A 107 19.38 -17.50 1.77
CA ALA A 107 19.15 -18.86 2.27
C ALA A 107 18.16 -18.95 3.44
N TRP A 108 17.92 -17.83 4.13
CA TRP A 108 16.97 -17.73 5.22
C TRP A 108 15.54 -17.46 4.77
N TYR A 109 15.35 -17.04 3.51
CA TYR A 109 14.03 -16.83 2.94
C TYR A 109 13.44 -18.19 2.55
N PRO A 110 12.24 -18.55 3.04
CA PRO A 110 11.77 -19.94 3.02
C PRO A 110 11.54 -20.44 1.58
N PRO A 111 11.91 -21.70 1.26
CA PRO A 111 11.74 -22.25 -0.08
C PRO A 111 10.30 -22.25 -0.59
N ALA A 112 9.31 -22.33 0.31
CA ALA A 112 7.90 -22.25 -0.05
C ALA A 112 7.56 -20.84 -0.57
N ALA A 113 7.97 -19.78 0.13
CA ALA A 113 7.82 -18.42 -0.35
C ALA A 113 8.61 -18.17 -1.64
N VAL A 114 9.75 -18.83 -1.85
CA VAL A 114 10.50 -18.77 -3.13
C VAL A 114 9.72 -19.41 -4.29
N ALA A 115 8.95 -20.46 -4.04
CA ALA A 115 8.17 -21.13 -5.09
C ALA A 115 7.04 -20.24 -5.63
N ASP A 116 6.47 -19.40 -4.76
CA ASP A 116 5.44 -18.43 -5.12
C ASP A 116 6.01 -17.06 -5.49
N ALA A 117 7.27 -16.78 -5.13
CA ALA A 117 7.94 -15.54 -5.46
C ALA A 117 8.20 -15.42 -6.96
N ASN A 118 7.71 -14.33 -7.55
CA ASN A 118 7.92 -13.98 -8.95
C ASN A 118 8.82 -12.74 -9.12
N GLY A 119 9.45 -12.28 -8.04
CA GLY A 119 10.41 -11.18 -8.08
C GLY A 119 11.78 -11.57 -8.64
N ALA A 120 12.66 -10.56 -8.73
CA ALA A 120 14.02 -10.68 -9.23
C ALA A 120 15.01 -11.35 -8.24
N GLY A 121 14.61 -11.54 -6.97
CA GLY A 121 15.50 -12.01 -5.91
C GLY A 121 16.49 -10.93 -5.45
N ILE A 122 17.68 -11.36 -5.03
CA ILE A 122 18.77 -10.48 -4.58
C ILE A 122 19.16 -9.53 -5.71
N MET A 123 19.12 -8.24 -5.41
CA MET A 123 19.38 -7.16 -6.35
C MET A 123 20.80 -6.64 -6.18
N ALA A 124 21.48 -6.41 -7.30
CA ALA A 124 22.70 -5.61 -7.30
C ALA A 124 22.37 -4.13 -7.05
N ALA A 125 23.29 -3.38 -6.45
CA ALA A 125 23.14 -1.93 -6.33
C ALA A 125 22.98 -1.28 -7.72
N GLY A 126 22.06 -0.34 -7.86
CA GLY A 126 21.84 0.40 -9.11
C GLY A 126 20.37 0.62 -9.44
N THR A 127 20.12 1.00 -10.69
CA THR A 127 18.76 1.24 -11.22
C THR A 127 18.20 -0.01 -11.87
N HIS A 128 16.95 -0.31 -11.55
CA HIS A 128 16.18 -1.46 -12.00
C HIS A 128 14.83 -1.00 -12.55
N GLU A 129 14.12 -1.92 -13.18
CA GLU A 129 12.80 -1.71 -13.76
C GLU A 129 11.93 -2.92 -13.41
N THR A 130 10.66 -2.69 -13.10
CA THR A 130 9.72 -3.79 -12.84
C THR A 130 9.45 -4.59 -14.11
N ALA A 131 9.38 -5.91 -13.98
CA ALA A 131 9.11 -6.83 -15.07
C ALA A 131 7.61 -6.98 -15.36
N SER A 132 6.75 -6.98 -14.33
CA SER A 132 5.31 -7.24 -14.51
C SER A 132 4.41 -6.18 -13.90
N PHE A 133 4.86 -5.47 -12.87
CA PHE A 133 4.07 -4.45 -12.20
C PHE A 133 3.53 -3.40 -13.17
N THR A 134 2.26 -3.04 -13.02
CA THR A 134 1.58 -2.13 -13.94
C THR A 134 0.87 -1.01 -13.16
N PRO A 135 1.20 0.28 -13.38
CA PRO A 135 2.13 0.78 -14.40
C PRO A 135 3.58 0.45 -14.03
N GLY A 136 4.37 0.02 -15.03
CA GLY A 136 5.76 -0.30 -14.81
C GLY A 136 6.52 0.93 -14.31
N PHE A 137 7.56 0.73 -13.51
CA PHE A 137 8.37 1.83 -13.01
C PHE A 137 9.84 1.45 -12.91
N ARG A 138 10.69 2.49 -12.93
CA ARG A 138 12.11 2.39 -12.62
C ARG A 138 12.38 2.83 -11.20
N PHE A 139 13.37 2.23 -10.57
CA PHE A 139 13.76 2.51 -9.19
C PHE A 139 15.23 2.20 -8.98
N SER A 140 15.84 2.77 -7.94
CA SER A 140 17.22 2.47 -7.58
C SER A 140 17.28 1.88 -6.17
N VAL A 141 18.12 0.86 -5.98
CA VAL A 141 18.36 0.22 -4.68
C VAL A 141 19.85 0.22 -4.36
N PRO A 142 20.24 0.35 -3.08
CA PRO A 142 21.60 0.01 -2.66
C PRO A 142 21.82 -1.51 -2.72
N GLU A 143 23.04 -1.94 -2.46
CA GLU A 143 23.34 -3.37 -2.31
C GLU A 143 22.59 -3.94 -1.09
N GLY A 144 22.23 -5.23 -1.16
CA GLY A 144 21.59 -5.91 -0.03
C GLY A 144 20.08 -5.77 0.00
N TRP A 145 19.42 -5.52 -1.14
CA TRP A 145 17.97 -5.53 -1.26
C TRP A 145 17.50 -6.73 -2.06
N VAL A 146 16.31 -7.24 -1.73
CA VAL A 146 15.70 -8.41 -2.36
C VAL A 146 14.32 -8.02 -2.89
N ASN A 147 14.05 -8.32 -4.15
CA ASN A 147 12.73 -8.23 -4.73
C ASN A 147 12.03 -9.60 -4.66
N THR A 148 11.00 -9.68 -3.83
CA THR A 148 10.22 -10.91 -3.60
C THR A 148 9.06 -11.05 -4.57
N TYR A 149 8.40 -9.94 -4.88
CA TYR A 149 7.22 -9.93 -5.73
C TYR A 149 7.33 -8.84 -6.79
N ASP A 150 6.95 -9.20 -8.02
CA ASP A 150 6.80 -8.31 -9.16
C ASP A 150 5.64 -8.83 -10.03
N GLU A 151 4.43 -8.71 -9.48
CA GLU A 151 3.16 -9.05 -10.10
C GLU A 151 2.50 -7.82 -10.71
N SER A 152 1.49 -8.03 -11.56
CA SER A 152 0.78 -6.95 -12.25
C SER A 152 0.23 -5.83 -11.36
N ASN A 153 -0.07 -6.13 -10.09
CA ASN A 153 -0.69 -5.24 -9.12
C ASN A 153 -0.05 -5.31 -7.72
N TYR A 154 1.06 -6.04 -7.56
CA TYR A 154 1.76 -6.18 -6.29
C TYR A 154 3.27 -6.25 -6.50
N PHE A 155 4.02 -5.46 -5.74
CA PHE A 155 5.47 -5.42 -5.80
C PHE A 155 6.01 -5.30 -4.38
N ALA A 156 7.11 -5.99 -4.07
CA ALA A 156 7.70 -5.92 -2.74
C ALA A 156 9.22 -6.04 -2.74
N LEU A 157 9.82 -5.32 -1.80
CA LEU A 157 11.23 -5.24 -1.53
C LEU A 157 11.47 -5.42 -0.02
N PHE A 158 12.57 -6.08 0.34
CA PHE A 158 13.06 -6.09 1.71
C PHE A 158 14.59 -6.01 1.75
N PRO A 159 15.20 -5.50 2.83
CA PRO A 159 16.64 -5.53 3.01
C PRO A 159 17.12 -6.91 3.50
N ASP A 160 18.15 -7.46 2.85
CA ASP A 160 18.86 -8.69 3.26
C ASP A 160 19.89 -8.37 4.34
N THR A 161 19.39 -8.12 5.55
CA THR A 161 20.23 -7.84 6.72
C THR A 161 20.03 -8.90 7.81
N PRO A 162 21.04 -9.12 8.68
CA PRO A 162 20.87 -10.01 9.84
C PRO A 162 19.70 -9.62 10.75
N ALA A 163 19.41 -8.32 10.86
CA ALA A 163 18.27 -7.83 11.65
C ALA A 163 16.94 -8.27 11.01
N ASN A 164 16.80 -8.08 9.69
CA ASN A 164 15.58 -8.46 8.97
C ASN A 164 15.39 -9.97 8.93
N GLN A 165 16.46 -10.74 8.76
CA GLN A 165 16.45 -12.21 8.90
C GLN A 165 15.96 -12.64 10.28
N ALA A 166 16.49 -12.04 11.34
CA ALA A 166 16.10 -12.37 12.71
C ALA A 166 14.63 -11.99 12.97
N GLN A 167 14.15 -10.89 12.39
CA GLN A 167 12.75 -10.50 12.49
C GLN A 167 11.83 -11.47 11.76
N HIS A 168 12.11 -11.79 10.49
CA HIS A 168 11.36 -12.77 9.70
C HIS A 168 11.26 -14.14 10.40
N ALA A 169 12.32 -14.58 11.06
CA ALA A 169 12.33 -15.84 11.79
C ALA A 169 11.47 -15.81 13.06
N ARG A 170 11.26 -14.65 13.69
CA ARG A 170 10.43 -14.50 14.90
C ARG A 170 8.95 -14.39 14.57
N SER A 171 8.63 -13.66 13.51
CA SER A 171 7.29 -13.24 13.15
C SER A 171 6.60 -14.15 12.13
N ASP A 172 7.15 -15.34 11.88
CA ASP A 172 6.65 -16.30 10.90
C ASP A 172 6.31 -15.63 9.54
N GLU A 173 7.34 -15.03 8.92
CA GLU A 173 7.35 -14.41 7.57
C GLU A 173 7.15 -12.88 7.50
N LEU A 174 6.94 -12.17 8.61
CA LEU A 174 6.86 -10.69 8.59
C LEU A 174 8.23 -10.02 8.83
N ALA A 175 8.67 -9.21 7.89
CA ALA A 175 9.92 -8.48 8.02
C ALA A 175 9.73 -7.02 7.61
N GLN A 176 10.73 -6.19 7.89
CA GLN A 176 10.76 -4.84 7.36
C GLN A 176 10.71 -4.92 5.83
N SER A 177 9.76 -4.21 5.24
CA SER A 177 9.52 -4.33 3.81
C SER A 177 8.90 -3.07 3.24
N ILE A 178 9.21 -2.82 1.97
CA ILE A 178 8.49 -1.89 1.13
C ILE A 178 7.57 -2.75 0.27
N PHE A 179 6.27 -2.54 0.36
CA PHE A 179 5.33 -3.18 -0.56
C PHE A 179 4.46 -2.15 -1.23
N MET A 180 4.07 -2.46 -2.46
CA MET A 180 3.31 -1.60 -3.32
C MET A 180 2.18 -2.40 -3.93
N GLY A 181 1.00 -1.81 -3.97
CA GLY A 181 -0.13 -2.45 -4.61
C GLY A 181 -1.18 -1.47 -5.11
N VAL A 182 -1.94 -1.92 -6.11
CA VAL A 182 -3.14 -1.22 -6.57
C VAL A 182 -4.33 -1.86 -5.88
N HIS A 183 -4.69 -1.34 -4.69
CA HIS A 183 -5.79 -1.90 -3.92
C HIS A 183 -7.05 -1.04 -4.06
N PRO A 184 -8.20 -1.64 -4.44
CA PRO A 184 -9.48 -0.93 -4.45
C PRO A 184 -9.88 -0.53 -3.04
N SER A 185 -9.55 -1.38 -2.06
CA SER A 185 -9.75 -1.12 -0.66
C SER A 185 -8.42 -1.20 0.09
N PRO A 186 -8.07 -0.14 0.82
CA PRO A 186 -7.36 -0.25 2.07
C PRO A 186 -7.61 -1.53 2.89
N TRP A 187 -6.71 -2.52 2.87
CA TRP A 187 -6.76 -3.65 3.81
C TRP A 187 -6.42 -3.24 5.26
N PHE A 188 -6.28 -1.94 5.51
CA PHE A 188 -5.69 -1.39 6.73
C PHE A 188 -6.63 -1.40 7.93
N SER A 189 -7.83 -1.99 7.85
CA SER A 189 -8.79 -1.93 8.95
C SER A 189 -9.49 -3.24 9.25
N CYS A 190 -9.64 -3.42 10.55
CA CYS A 190 -10.33 -4.46 11.30
C CYS A 190 -11.83 -4.57 10.95
N GLU A 191 -12.32 -3.66 10.12
CA GLU A 191 -13.57 -3.80 9.41
C GLU A 191 -13.28 -3.61 7.93
N SER A 192 -13.78 -4.55 7.11
CA SER A 192 -13.73 -4.51 5.66
C SER A 192 -14.17 -3.14 5.16
N ALA A 193 -13.21 -2.27 4.85
CA ALA A 193 -13.51 -0.93 4.44
C ALA A 193 -14.41 -0.98 3.19
N GLU A 194 -15.43 -0.12 3.20
CA GLU A 194 -16.31 0.09 2.05
C GLU A 194 -15.47 0.21 0.78
N SER A 195 -16.01 -0.26 -0.36
CA SER A 195 -15.31 -0.18 -1.64
C SER A 195 -14.94 1.28 -1.93
N ASN A 196 -13.68 1.64 -1.70
CA ASN A 196 -13.13 2.96 -1.98
C ASN A 196 -12.67 3.05 -3.45
N SER A 197 -13.35 2.32 -4.35
CA SER A 197 -13.09 2.35 -5.77
C SER A 197 -13.45 3.74 -6.31
N GLY A 198 -12.48 4.40 -6.94
CA GLY A 198 -12.65 5.76 -7.48
C GLY A 198 -12.36 6.90 -6.51
N ALA A 199 -12.13 6.62 -5.23
CA ALA A 199 -11.67 7.62 -4.27
C ALA A 199 -10.21 8.01 -4.56
N THR A 200 -9.92 9.31 -4.43
CA THR A 200 -8.57 9.89 -4.50
C THR A 200 -7.72 9.51 -3.29
N ALA A 201 -6.41 9.71 -3.39
CA ALA A 201 -5.48 9.54 -2.27
C ALA A 201 -5.90 10.38 -1.06
N ALA A 202 -6.28 11.65 -1.29
CA ALA A 202 -6.71 12.55 -0.22
C ALA A 202 -7.97 12.04 0.51
N GLU A 203 -8.97 11.55 -0.22
CA GLU A 203 -10.20 11.00 0.35
C GLU A 203 -9.93 9.72 1.15
N LYS A 204 -9.07 8.83 0.64
CA LYS A 204 -8.65 7.62 1.35
C LYS A 204 -7.93 7.95 2.66
N VAL A 205 -6.99 8.91 2.65
CA VAL A 205 -6.31 9.33 3.89
C VAL A 205 -7.29 9.97 4.87
N ALA A 206 -8.22 10.80 4.41
CA ALA A 206 -9.26 11.37 5.28
C ALA A 206 -10.12 10.28 5.93
N ALA A 207 -10.48 9.23 5.19
CA ALA A 207 -11.20 8.08 5.73
C ALA A 207 -10.36 7.31 6.77
N MET A 208 -9.05 7.13 6.54
CA MET A 208 -8.15 6.52 7.52
C MET A 208 -8.03 7.36 8.79
N THR A 209 -7.91 8.68 8.67
CA THR A 209 -7.84 9.58 9.84
C THR A 209 -9.14 9.59 10.64
N ALA A 210 -10.29 9.33 10.01
CA ALA A 210 -11.57 9.24 10.68
C ALA A 210 -11.85 7.86 11.32
N ASN A 211 -10.98 6.87 11.09
CA ASN A 211 -11.15 5.52 11.59
C ASN A 211 -10.66 5.41 13.04
N GLU A 212 -11.52 4.98 13.97
CA GLU A 212 -11.17 4.87 15.40
C GLU A 212 -10.18 3.75 15.72
N VAL A 213 -10.02 2.78 14.80
CA VAL A 213 -9.07 1.67 14.93
C VAL A 213 -7.64 2.11 14.60
N LEU A 214 -7.48 3.18 13.83
CA LEU A 214 -6.20 3.66 13.35
C LEU A 214 -5.81 4.98 14.02
N ALA A 215 -4.55 5.08 14.41
CA ALA A 215 -3.92 6.36 14.66
C ALA A 215 -3.14 6.75 13.40
N VAL A 216 -3.45 7.93 12.86
CA VAL A 216 -2.81 8.50 11.67
C VAL A 216 -2.15 9.82 12.05
N SER A 217 -0.91 10.03 11.62
CA SER A 217 -0.18 11.28 11.84
C SER A 217 0.69 11.67 10.65
N GLY A 218 1.25 12.88 10.70
CA GLY A 218 2.24 13.32 9.70
C GLY A 218 1.69 13.43 8.28
N VAL A 219 0.39 13.68 8.10
CA VAL A 219 -0.23 13.78 6.77
C VAL A 219 0.35 14.97 5.99
N VAL A 220 1.05 14.69 4.89
CA VAL A 220 1.64 15.70 4.00
C VAL A 220 1.37 15.40 2.54
N ASP A 221 1.34 16.44 1.71
CA ASP A 221 1.33 16.28 0.25
C ASP A 221 2.69 15.77 -0.24
N VAL A 222 2.68 14.86 -1.21
CA VAL A 222 3.89 14.29 -1.79
C VAL A 222 3.76 14.12 -3.30
N THR A 223 4.89 14.17 -4.00
CA THR A 223 5.00 13.82 -5.41
C THR A 223 6.11 12.78 -5.59
N ILE A 224 5.77 11.60 -6.11
CA ILE A 224 6.71 10.49 -6.36
C ILE A 224 6.55 10.03 -7.80
N GLY A 225 7.64 9.98 -8.56
CA GLY A 225 7.62 9.52 -9.96
C GLY A 225 6.64 10.26 -10.86
N GLY A 226 6.37 11.54 -10.57
CA GLY A 226 5.41 12.37 -11.31
C GLY A 226 3.94 12.18 -10.91
N LEU A 227 3.63 11.28 -9.96
CA LEU A 227 2.30 11.12 -9.37
C LEU A 227 2.18 11.93 -8.08
N THR A 228 1.05 12.58 -7.89
CA THR A 228 0.74 13.36 -6.69
C THR A 228 -0.06 12.53 -5.70
N GLY A 229 0.08 12.81 -4.41
CA GLY A 229 -0.60 12.01 -3.39
C GLY A 229 -0.43 12.52 -1.96
N LYS A 230 -0.61 11.59 -1.01
CA LYS A 230 -0.46 11.83 0.43
C LYS A 230 0.53 10.85 1.03
N GLN A 231 1.39 11.35 1.92
CA GLN A 231 2.21 10.54 2.82
C GLN A 231 1.71 10.71 4.25
N PHE A 232 1.73 9.65 5.05
CA PHE A 232 1.36 9.66 6.47
C PHE A 232 1.97 8.46 7.19
N ASP A 233 2.03 8.53 8.51
CA ASP A 233 2.35 7.39 9.36
C ASP A 233 1.07 6.86 9.99
N VAL A 234 0.94 5.54 10.04
CA VAL A 234 -0.24 4.83 10.55
C VAL A 234 0.17 3.66 11.45
N TRP A 235 -0.61 3.47 12.51
CA TRP A 235 -0.51 2.36 13.43
C TRP A 235 -1.86 2.08 14.08
N ARG A 236 -1.98 0.99 14.83
CA ARG A 236 -3.17 0.69 15.61
C ARG A 236 -3.37 1.76 16.69
N SER A 237 -4.58 2.30 16.78
CA SER A 237 -4.92 3.28 17.81
C SER A 237 -4.74 2.65 19.19
N PRO A 238 -3.97 3.27 20.11
CA PRO A 238 -3.80 2.75 21.47
C PRO A 238 -5.10 2.83 22.30
N ASP A 239 -6.06 3.65 21.85
CA ASP A 239 -7.37 3.77 22.50
C ASP A 239 -8.37 2.69 22.02
N TRP A 240 -8.03 1.96 20.96
CA TRP A 240 -8.88 0.91 20.42
C TRP A 240 -8.69 -0.41 21.20
N THR A 241 -9.81 -1.01 21.60
CA THR A 241 -9.84 -2.22 22.45
C THR A 241 -10.55 -3.40 21.79
N GLY A 242 -10.88 -3.28 20.50
CA GLY A 242 -11.53 -4.34 19.73
C GLY A 242 -10.57 -5.46 19.33
N THR A 243 -11.03 -6.32 18.42
CA THR A 243 -10.18 -7.30 17.72
C THR A 243 -10.40 -7.17 16.22
N CYS A 244 -9.33 -7.31 15.44
CA CYS A 244 -9.39 -7.36 13.98
C CYS A 244 -9.56 -8.80 13.51
N PRO A 245 -10.26 -9.04 12.40
CA PRO A 245 -10.15 -10.30 11.68
C PRO A 245 -8.67 -10.59 11.41
N GLY A 246 -8.18 -11.74 11.87
CA GLY A 246 -6.78 -12.14 11.75
C GLY A 246 -5.90 -11.85 12.96
N ASP A 247 -6.36 -11.08 13.96
CA ASP A 247 -5.56 -10.83 15.18
C ASP A 247 -5.20 -12.13 15.92
N SER A 248 -6.08 -13.14 15.86
CA SER A 248 -5.81 -14.47 16.44
C SER A 248 -4.77 -15.28 15.69
N ASP A 249 -4.49 -14.89 14.45
CA ASP A 249 -3.61 -15.60 13.52
C ASP A 249 -2.23 -14.93 13.43
N LEU A 250 -2.02 -13.82 14.16
CA LEU A 250 -0.73 -13.15 14.23
C LEU A 250 0.30 -14.08 14.91
N PRO A 251 1.49 -14.24 14.31
CA PRO A 251 2.55 -15.07 14.87
C PRO A 251 2.99 -14.61 16.27
N GLU A 252 3.46 -15.56 17.08
CA GLU A 252 3.96 -15.27 18.42
C GLU A 252 5.13 -14.28 18.35
N GLY A 253 5.01 -13.14 19.06
CA GLY A 253 6.04 -12.10 19.08
C GLY A 253 5.78 -10.90 18.17
N VAL A 254 4.66 -10.89 17.44
CA VAL A 254 4.15 -9.70 16.77
C VAL A 254 3.22 -8.96 17.73
N ASP A 255 3.64 -7.77 18.16
CA ASP A 255 2.78 -6.87 18.95
C ASP A 255 2.13 -5.86 17.99
N PRO A 256 0.82 -5.99 17.72
CA PRO A 256 0.16 -5.09 16.78
C PRO A 256 0.07 -3.64 17.29
N GLU A 257 0.32 -3.38 18.58
CA GLU A 257 0.44 -2.02 19.12
C GLU A 257 1.82 -1.39 18.84
N ASP A 258 2.84 -2.21 18.57
CA ASP A 258 4.21 -1.76 18.28
C ASP A 258 4.49 -1.64 16.78
N GLU A 259 3.68 -2.27 15.93
CA GLU A 259 3.80 -2.14 14.47
C GLU A 259 3.66 -0.69 14.00
N ARG A 260 4.48 -0.30 13.02
CA ARG A 260 4.44 1.02 12.39
C ARG A 260 4.49 0.90 10.88
N MET A 261 3.72 1.75 10.21
CA MET A 261 3.72 1.87 8.77
C MET A 261 3.81 3.31 8.33
N ARG A 262 4.60 3.58 7.29
CA ARG A 262 4.46 4.79 6.48
C ARG A 262 3.66 4.44 5.23
N GLY A 263 2.50 5.06 5.09
CA GLY A 263 1.66 4.97 3.91
C GLY A 263 1.92 6.12 2.96
N ILE A 264 2.07 5.82 1.67
CA ILE A 264 2.13 6.79 0.58
C ILE A 264 1.08 6.37 -0.45
N LEU A 265 0.07 7.21 -0.62
CA LEU A 265 -1.05 6.98 -1.53
C LEU A 265 -0.92 7.96 -2.69
N LEU A 266 -0.74 7.45 -3.91
CA LEU A 266 -0.52 8.24 -5.12
C LEU A 266 -1.70 8.09 -6.06
N ASP A 267 -2.23 9.19 -6.57
CA ASP A 267 -3.29 9.20 -7.57
C ASP A 267 -2.72 8.79 -8.94
N VAL A 268 -3.23 7.71 -9.51
CA VAL A 268 -2.89 7.22 -10.85
C VAL A 268 -4.03 7.58 -11.81
N PRO A 269 -3.80 8.48 -12.78
CA PRO A 269 -4.83 8.90 -13.72
C PRO A 269 -5.52 7.71 -14.40
N GLY A 270 -6.84 7.61 -14.22
CA GLY A 270 -7.68 6.55 -14.82
C GLY A 270 -7.55 5.17 -14.17
N ARG A 271 -6.73 4.98 -13.13
CA ARG A 271 -6.48 3.66 -12.51
C ARG A 271 -6.70 3.60 -11.00
N GLY A 272 -7.02 4.72 -10.37
CA GLY A 272 -7.31 4.80 -8.94
C GLY A 272 -6.08 5.22 -8.15
N VAL A 273 -5.86 4.59 -6.99
CA VAL A 273 -4.77 4.95 -6.08
C VAL A 273 -3.77 3.81 -6.00
N LEU A 274 -2.51 4.15 -6.27
CA LEU A 274 -1.37 3.30 -5.97
C LEU A 274 -0.99 3.49 -4.51
N VAL A 275 -0.80 2.39 -3.80
CA VAL A 275 -0.43 2.40 -2.38
C VAL A 275 0.98 1.88 -2.26
N ILE A 276 1.84 2.61 -1.56
CA ILE A 276 3.18 2.19 -1.17
C ILE A 276 3.20 2.21 0.35
N PHE A 277 3.63 1.11 0.95
CA PHE A 277 3.84 0.99 2.38
C PHE A 277 5.28 0.66 2.68
N MET A 278 5.80 1.31 3.71
CA MET A 278 7.00 0.89 4.40
C MET A 278 6.58 0.39 5.77
N TYR A 279 6.73 -0.91 5.99
CA TYR A 279 6.28 -1.59 7.19
C TYR A 279 7.45 -1.95 8.08
N SER A 280 7.28 -1.71 9.38
CA SER A 280 8.15 -2.19 10.45
C SER A 280 7.29 -2.91 11.49
N THR A 281 7.76 -4.08 11.91
CA THR A 281 7.13 -4.89 12.96
C THR A 281 7.28 -4.28 14.36
N THR A 282 8.18 -3.30 14.52
CA THR A 282 8.43 -2.61 15.80
C THR A 282 8.58 -1.12 15.59
N SER A 283 8.19 -0.33 16.59
CA SER A 283 8.30 1.12 16.52
C SER A 283 9.75 1.60 16.64
N ALA A 284 10.59 0.85 17.36
CA ALA A 284 12.00 1.17 17.56
C ALA A 284 12.81 1.07 16.26
N GLU A 285 12.44 0.17 15.35
CA GLU A 285 13.14 -0.02 14.07
C GLU A 285 12.54 0.79 12.92
N PHE A 286 11.40 1.44 13.15
CA PHE A 286 10.66 2.14 12.10
C PHE A 286 11.46 3.31 11.49
N GLU A 287 11.95 4.25 12.29
CA GLU A 287 12.72 5.39 11.78
C GLU A 287 14.04 4.99 11.08
N PRO A 288 14.85 4.06 11.63
CA PRO A 288 15.99 3.50 10.89
C PRO A 288 15.60 2.90 9.53
N PHE A 289 14.52 2.13 9.48
CA PHE A 289 14.04 1.53 8.24
C PHE A 289 13.56 2.59 7.23
N LEU A 290 12.87 3.64 7.70
CA LEU A 290 12.47 4.76 6.87
C LEU A 290 13.68 5.49 6.27
N ALA A 291 14.73 5.70 7.05
CA ALA A 291 15.95 6.34 6.58
C ALA A 291 16.64 5.54 5.45
N GLU A 292 16.55 4.21 5.50
CA GLU A 292 17.11 3.32 4.47
C GLU A 292 16.21 3.21 3.23
N GLY A 293 14.90 3.03 3.42
CA GLY A 293 13.98 2.71 2.34
C GLY A 293 13.35 3.92 1.63
N MET A 294 13.23 5.09 2.29
CA MET A 294 12.64 6.28 1.64
C MET A 294 13.42 6.73 0.39
N PRO A 295 14.77 6.73 0.36
CA PRO A 295 15.52 7.02 -0.86
C PRO A 295 15.17 6.11 -2.04
N ILE A 296 14.80 4.85 -1.78
CA ILE A 296 14.35 3.91 -2.81
C ILE A 296 12.98 4.33 -3.34
N VAL A 297 12.03 4.62 -2.45
CA VAL A 297 10.68 5.08 -2.83
C VAL A 297 10.73 6.39 -3.60
N GLU A 298 11.54 7.35 -3.15
CA GLU A 298 11.74 8.64 -3.82
C GLU A 298 12.38 8.51 -5.21
N SER A 299 13.10 7.42 -5.46
CA SER A 299 13.70 7.13 -6.77
C SER A 299 12.72 6.58 -7.81
N PHE A 300 11.48 6.27 -7.41
CA PHE A 300 10.49 5.68 -8.31
C PHE A 300 10.16 6.63 -9.47
N GLN A 301 10.14 6.08 -10.68
CA GLN A 301 9.77 6.78 -11.91
C GLN A 301 8.76 5.92 -12.67
N PHE A 302 7.48 6.30 -12.61
CA PHE A 302 6.41 5.56 -13.26
C PHE A 302 6.38 5.83 -14.77
N SER A 303 6.11 4.78 -15.52
CA SER A 303 5.83 4.85 -16.95
C SER A 303 4.44 5.49 -17.13
N GLN A 304 4.38 6.68 -17.73
CA GLN A 304 3.12 7.35 -18.09
C GLN A 304 2.63 6.93 -19.47
#